data_AF-A0A6S6YWH6-F1
#
_entry.id   AF-A0A6S6YWH6-F1
#
_cell.length_a   1.000
_cell.length_b   1.000
_cell.length_c   1.000
_cell.angle_alpha   90.00
_cell.angle_beta   90.00
_cell.angle_gamma   90.00
#
_symmetry.space_group_name_H-M   'P 1'
#
loop_
_entity.id
_entity.type
_entity.pdbx_description
1 polymer ?
#
loop_
_entity_poly.entity_id
_entity_poly.type
_entity_poly.pdbx_seq_one_letter_code
_entity_poly.pdbx_strand_id
1 'polypeptide(L)' 'MKSPLMHLITLLATALLLSGCAPGNGGPPHPGATNPYSSGGFHDAGPNYPDTGR' A
#
# COMPACT_ATOMS: atom_id res chain seq x y z
N MET A 1 -9.40 35.08 -21.57
CA MET A 1 -9.48 33.63 -21.87
C MET A 1 -8.20 32.99 -21.37
N LYS A 2 -8.25 32.07 -20.40
CA LYS A 2 -7.04 31.39 -19.90
C LYS A 2 -6.52 30.44 -20.98
N SER A 3 -5.22 30.48 -21.26
CA SER A 3 -4.59 29.69 -22.33
C SER A 3 -4.84 28.18 -22.11
N PRO A 4 -5.14 27.40 -23.16
CA PRO A 4 -5.27 25.94 -23.05
C PRO A 4 -3.97 25.30 -22.54
N LEU A 5 -2.82 25.92 -22.83
CA LEU A 5 -1.51 25.49 -22.33
C LEU A 5 -1.42 25.55 -20.80
N MET A 6 -2.01 26.59 -20.17
CA MET A 6 -2.00 26.72 -18.72
C MET A 6 -2.82 25.61 -18.04
N HIS A 7 -3.94 25.21 -18.66
CA HIS A 7 -4.76 24.12 -18.14
C HIS A 7 -4.04 22.78 -18.24
N LEU A 8 -3.32 22.53 -19.34
CA LEU A 8 -2.52 21.32 -19.52
C LEU A 8 -1.41 21.22 -18.47
N ILE A 9 -0.66 22.30 -18.25
CA ILE A 9 0.42 22.35 -17.25
C ILE A 9 -0.15 22.13 -15.84
N THR A 10 -1.29 22.76 -15.55
CA THR A 10 -1.95 22.60 -14.24
C THR A 10 -2.34 21.14 -14.03
N LEU A 11 -3.02 20.52 -15.00
CA LEU A 11 -3.43 19.10 -14.91
C LEU A 11 -2.24 18.16 -14.73
N LEU A 12 -1.14 18.38 -15.46
CA LEU A 12 0.06 17.57 -15.35
C LEU A 12 0.68 17.69 -13.95
N ALA A 13 0.77 18.91 -13.41
CA ALA A 13 1.28 19.15 -12.07
C ALA A 13 0.42 18.46 -10.99
N THR A 14 -0.91 18.53 -11.11
CA THR A 14 -1.81 17.85 -10.16
C THR A 14 -1.66 16.33 -10.23
N ALA A 15 -1.55 15.75 -11.43
CA ALA A 15 -1.37 14.32 -11.60
C ALA A 15 -0.05 13.81 -10.97
N LEU A 16 1.04 14.56 -11.16
CA LEU A 16 2.34 14.26 -10.55
C LEU A 16 2.26 14.27 -9.03
N LEU A 17 1.63 15.29 -8.44
CA LEU A 17 1.46 15.39 -6.98
C LEU A 17 0.60 14.26 -6.40
N LEU A 18 -0.43 13.81 -7.13
CA LEU A 18 -1.33 12.75 -6.66
C LEU A 18 -0.77 11.33 -6.88
N SER A 19 0.20 11.14 -7.78
CA SER A 19 0.75 9.82 -8.11
C SER A 19 1.42 9.10 -6.92
N GLY A 20 1.89 9.86 -5.92
CA GLY A 20 2.45 9.30 -4.69
C GLY A 20 1.43 8.98 -3.59
N CYS A 21 0.15 9.30 -3.79
CA CYS A 21 -0.90 9.10 -2.77
C CYS A 21 -1.60 7.73 -2.88
N ALA A 22 -1.20 6.86 -3.81
CA ALA A 22 -1.75 5.52 -3.89
C ALA A 22 -1.26 4.66 -2.72
N PRO A 23 -2.15 3.93 -2.01
CA PRO A 23 -1.70 2.98 -1.01
C PRO A 23 -0.83 1.92 -1.69
N GLY A 24 0.42 1.81 -1.26
CA GLY A 24 1.30 0.75 -1.71
C GLY A 24 0.81 -0.61 -1.21
N ASN A 25 1.17 -1.68 -1.93
CA ASN A 25 1.13 -3.00 -1.34
C ASN A 25 2.09 -3.00 -0.15
N GLY A 26 1.57 -3.17 1.07
CA GLY A 26 2.41 -3.27 2.26
C GLY A 26 3.48 -4.34 2.07
N GLY A 27 4.65 -4.12 2.65
CA GLY A 27 5.70 -5.14 2.66
C GLY A 27 5.22 -6.41 3.39
N PRO A 28 5.95 -7.54 3.22
CA PRO A 28 5.66 -8.71 4.02
C PRO A 28 5.71 -8.34 5.52
N PRO A 29 4.80 -8.89 6.35
CA PRO A 29 4.85 -8.81 7.79
C PRO A 29 6.25 -9.08 8.33
N HIS A 30 6.62 -8.36 9.39
CA HIS A 30 7.90 -8.60 10.05
C HIS A 30 7.95 -10.06 10.55
N PRO A 31 9.12 -10.74 10.52
CA PRO A 31 9.25 -12.07 11.08
C PRO A 31 8.72 -12.13 12.51
N GLY A 32 7.85 -13.11 12.78
CA GLY A 32 7.16 -13.25 14.07
C GLY A 32 5.91 -12.38 14.24
N ALA A 33 5.41 -11.71 13.19
CA ALA A 33 4.09 -11.06 13.25
C ALA A 33 2.98 -12.12 13.28
N THR A 34 2.06 -12.00 14.24
CA THR A 34 0.84 -12.81 14.27
C THR A 34 -0.04 -12.47 13.08
N ASN A 35 -0.68 -13.48 12.48
CA ASN A 35 -1.75 -13.26 11.51
C ASN A 35 -2.99 -12.66 12.22
N PRO A 36 -3.36 -11.39 11.99
CA PRO A 36 -4.47 -10.75 12.70
C PRO A 36 -5.84 -11.26 12.24
N TYR A 37 -5.88 -12.00 11.12
CA TYR A 37 -7.09 -12.62 10.59
C TYR A 37 -7.27 -14.06 11.09
N SER A 38 -6.34 -14.57 11.89
CA SER A 38 -6.38 -15.90 12.46
C SER A 38 -6.96 -15.89 13.88
N SER A 39 -7.68 -16.95 14.22
CA SER A 39 -8.09 -17.28 15.59
C SER A 39 -7.09 -18.19 16.33
N GLY A 40 -6.15 -18.84 15.64
CA GLY A 40 -5.11 -19.72 16.18
C GLY A 40 -3.74 -19.07 16.46
N GLY A 41 -3.57 -17.77 16.18
CA GLY A 41 -2.38 -17.01 16.57
C GLY A 41 -1.16 -17.22 15.67
N PHE A 42 0.05 -17.34 16.24
CA PHE A 42 1.32 -17.39 15.49
C PHE A 42 1.53 -18.65 14.62
N HIS A 43 0.68 -19.66 14.83
CA HIS A 43 0.73 -20.96 14.15
C HIS A 43 -0.13 -21.00 12.89
N ASP A 44 -1.03 -20.02 12.72
CA ASP A 44 -1.93 -19.97 11.56
C ASP A 44 -1.34 -19.08 10.46
N ALA A 45 -0.63 -19.73 9.55
CA ALA A 45 -0.12 -19.06 8.37
C ALA A 45 -1.25 -18.44 7.52
N GLY A 46 -0.94 -17.32 6.86
CA GLY A 46 -1.80 -16.64 5.91
C GLY A 46 -1.00 -16.18 4.68
N PRO A 47 -1.65 -15.59 3.65
CA PRO A 47 -0.99 -15.22 2.39
C PRO A 47 0.28 -14.39 2.54
N ASN A 48 0.42 -13.66 3.66
CA ASN A 48 1.62 -12.90 4.01
C ASN A 48 2.19 -13.23 5.40
N TYR A 49 1.59 -14.14 6.16
CA TYR A 49 2.02 -14.45 7.53
C TYR A 49 2.60 -15.87 7.54
N PRO A 50 3.93 -16.05 7.67
CA PRO A 50 4.50 -17.38 7.75
C PRO A 50 4.06 -18.08 9.04
N ASP A 51 4.02 -19.42 9.02
CA ASP A 51 3.88 -20.20 10.25
C ASP A 51 5.14 -19.97 11.10
N THR A 52 4.96 -19.29 12.23
CA THR A 52 6.04 -18.98 13.17
C THR A 52 5.95 -19.82 14.44
N GLY A 53 5.07 -20.84 14.42
CA GLY A 53 4.86 -21.78 15.49
C GLY A 53 6.15 -22.41 15.98
N ARG A 54 6.36 -22.34 17.30
CA ARG A 54 7.50 -22.89 18.02
C ARG A 54 7.05 -23.96 18.98
#